data_AF-A0ABD5JPQ4-F1
#
_entry.id   AF-A0ABD5JPQ4-F1
#
_cell.length_a   1.000
_cell.length_b   1.000
_cell.length_c   1.000
_cell.angle_alpha   90.00
_cell.angle_beta   90.00
_cell.angle_gamma   90.00
#
_symmetry.space_group_name_H-M   'P 1'
#
loop_
_entity.id
_entity.type
_entity.pdbx_description
1 polymer ?
#
loop_
_entity_poly.entity_id
_entity_poly.type
_entity_poly.pdbx_seq_one_letter_code
_entity_poly.pdbx_strand_id
1 'polypeptide(L)'
;YEPADRFWFAALSGLIPRRQWREIFPVTPGTLLAWHRRFIAAKWDYTARRDTGRPPTPTTIKKLVLRLARENPTWGHRRIQGELARLGYRVAA
;
A
#
# COMPACT_ATOMS: atom_id res chain seq x y z
N TYR A 1 3.33 11.85 30.48
CA TYR A 1 3.48 10.54 29.83
C TYR A 1 3.75 10.76 28.36
N GLU A 2 5.03 10.71 27.99
CA GLU A 2 5.47 10.86 26.62
C GLU A 2 4.99 9.69 25.75
N PRO A 3 4.82 9.89 24.43
CA PRO A 3 4.47 8.82 23.50
C PRO A 3 5.51 7.69 23.46
N ALA A 4 6.78 7.97 23.77
CA ALA A 4 7.84 6.97 23.86
C ALA A 4 7.64 5.99 25.04
N ASP A 5 7.16 6.47 26.19
CA ASP A 5 6.88 5.61 27.35
C ASP A 5 5.81 4.58 27.01
N ARG A 6 4.78 5.01 26.28
CA ARG A 6 3.66 4.14 25.86
C ARG A 6 4.12 3.01 24.95
N PHE A 7 5.15 3.25 24.13
CA PHE A 7 5.76 2.24 23.28
C PHE A 7 6.48 1.18 24.11
N TRP A 8 7.30 1.57 25.08
CA TRP A 8 8.00 0.63 25.97
C TRP A 8 7.03 -0.20 26.81
N PHE A 9 5.98 0.42 27.34
CA PHE A 9 4.92 -0.29 28.05
C PHE A 9 4.19 -1.30 27.16
N ALA A 10 3.85 -0.92 25.93
CA ALA A 10 3.20 -1.83 24.98
C ALA A 10 4.13 -2.99 24.58
N ALA A 11 5.42 -2.75 24.38
CA ALA A 11 6.39 -3.80 24.05
C ALA A 11 6.62 -4.78 25.22
N LEU A 12 6.82 -4.25 26.43
CA LEU A 12 7.01 -5.04 27.65
C LEU A 12 5.75 -5.84 28.02
N SER A 13 4.56 -5.34 27.67
CA SER A 13 3.30 -6.07 27.89
C SER A 13 3.26 -7.43 27.18
N GLY A 14 3.91 -7.57 26.02
CA GLY A 14 3.96 -8.84 25.29
C GLY A 14 4.86 -9.90 25.95
N LEU A 15 5.78 -9.48 26.82
CA LEU A 15 6.78 -10.33 27.48
C LEU A 15 6.36 -10.76 28.88
N ILE A 16 5.44 -10.05 29.52
CA ILE A 16 5.08 -10.26 30.93
C ILE A 16 3.74 -11.01 31.04
N PRO A 17 3.64 -12.07 31.86
CA PRO A 17 2.39 -12.77 32.12
C PRO A 17 1.32 -11.82 32.70
N ARG A 18 0.09 -11.89 32.17
CA ARG A 18 -1.04 -11.02 32.56
C ARG A 18 -1.34 -10.94 34.07
N ARG A 19 -0.90 -11.94 34.84
CA ARG A 19 -1.08 -12.02 36.29
C ARG A 19 -0.29 -10.94 37.04
N GLN A 20 0.86 -10.53 36.51
CA GLN A 20 1.79 -9.60 37.18
C GLN A 20 1.58 -8.14 36.74
N TRP A 21 0.67 -7.88 35.79
CA TRP A 21 0.47 -6.55 35.23
C TRP A 21 -0.05 -5.53 36.25
N ARG A 22 -0.80 -5.98 37.26
CA ARG A 22 -1.34 -5.13 38.34
C ARG A 22 -0.26 -4.63 39.31
N GLU A 23 0.83 -5.36 39.46
CA GLU A 23 1.94 -5.01 40.36
C GLU A 23 3.02 -4.20 39.65
N ILE A 24 3.25 -4.47 38.36
CA ILE A 24 4.36 -3.89 37.59
C ILE A 24 3.97 -2.57 36.93
N PHE A 25 2.71 -2.41 36.49
CA PHE A 25 2.30 -1.24 35.73
C PHE A 25 1.35 -0.34 36.54
N PRO A 26 1.63 0.97 36.64
CA PRO A 26 0.72 1.95 37.24
C PRO A 26 -0.48 2.28 36.34
N VAL A 27 -0.63 1.58 35.22
CA VAL A 27 -1.62 1.85 34.16
C VAL A 27 -2.57 0.67 34.04
N THR A 28 -3.86 0.95 33.84
CA THR A 28 -4.90 -0.07 33.66
C THR A 28 -4.52 -1.06 32.55
N PRO A 29 -4.60 -2.39 32.81
CA PRO A 29 -4.32 -3.44 31.82
C PRO A 29 -5.02 -3.26 30.47
N GLY A 30 -6.25 -2.72 30.49
CA GLY A 30 -7.02 -2.43 29.28
C GLY A 30 -6.37 -1.39 28.36
N THR A 31 -5.73 -0.37 28.93
CA THR A 31 -5.03 0.68 28.17
C THR A 31 -3.77 0.14 27.51
N LEU A 32 -3.04 -0.72 28.22
CA LEU A 32 -1.86 -1.42 27.71
C LEU A 32 -2.21 -2.30 26.50
N LEU A 33 -3.30 -3.07 26.62
CA LEU A 33 -3.85 -3.88 25.53
C LEU A 33 -4.29 -3.03 24.33
N ALA A 34 -4.90 -1.87 24.57
CA ALA A 34 -5.31 -0.96 23.51
C ALA A 34 -4.09 -0.42 22.72
N TRP A 35 -3.00 -0.07 23.41
CA TRP A 35 -1.76 0.35 22.76
C TRP A 35 -1.10 -0.78 21.99
N HIS A 36 -1.02 -1.98 22.57
CA HIS A 36 -0.48 -3.16 21.90
C HIS A 36 -1.26 -3.51 20.61
N ARG A 37 -2.60 -3.47 20.65
CA ARG A 37 -3.44 -3.68 19.46
C ARG A 37 -3.20 -2.62 18.39
N ARG A 38 -3.10 -1.34 18.78
CA ARG A 38 -2.77 -0.25 17.85
C ARG A 38 -1.41 -0.45 17.20
N PHE A 39 -0.41 -0.89 17.96
CA PHE A 39 0.93 -1.13 17.43
C PHE A 39 0.96 -2.31 16.44
N ILE A 40 0.28 -3.42 16.77
CA ILE A 40 0.12 -4.55 15.83
C ILE A 40 -0.59 -4.09 14.57
N ALA A 41 -1.69 -3.35 14.70
CA ALA A 41 -2.43 -2.82 13.55
C ALA A 41 -1.54 -1.93 12.68
N ALA A 42 -0.76 -1.03 13.27
CA ALA A 42 0.17 -0.16 12.55
C ALA A 42 1.31 -0.93 11.86
N LYS A 43 1.83 -2.02 12.47
CA LYS A 43 2.84 -2.88 11.83
C LYS A 43 2.32 -3.54 10.55
N TRP A 44 1.03 -3.89 10.54
CA TRP A 44 0.36 -4.50 9.39
C TRP A 44 -0.40 -3.49 8.53
N ASP A 45 -0.26 -2.19 8.83
CA ASP A 45 -0.84 -1.14 8.03
C ASP A 45 0.03 -0.89 6.80
N TYR A 46 -0.25 -1.67 5.75
CA TYR A 46 0.39 -1.51 4.44
C TYR A 46 -0.20 -0.35 3.63
N THR A 47 -1.08 0.48 4.20
CA THR A 47 -1.74 1.57 3.46
C THR A 47 -0.73 2.57 2.88
N ALA A 48 0.35 2.87 3.60
CA ALA A 48 1.43 3.72 3.10
C ALA A 48 2.33 3.05 2.04
N ARG A 49 2.34 1.71 2.00
CA ARG A 49 3.08 0.90 1.01
C ARG A 49 2.18 0.43 -0.14
N ARG A 50 0.92 0.90 -0.17
CA ARG A 50 -0.02 0.56 -1.21
C ARG A 50 0.31 1.39 -2.44
N ASP A 51 1.32 0.93 -3.16
CA ASP A 51 1.61 1.48 -4.47
C ASP A 51 0.42 1.19 -5.40
N THR A 52 0.08 2.14 -6.25
CA THR A 52 -1.14 2.07 -7.08
C THR A 52 -0.92 1.11 -8.26
N GLY A 53 -0.84 -0.19 -7.98
CA GLY A 53 -0.84 -1.26 -8.98
C GLY A 53 0.10 -1.05 -10.17
N ARG A 54 -0.36 -1.41 -11.38
CA ARG A 54 0.41 -1.26 -12.62
C ARG A 54 0.67 0.22 -12.90
N PRO A 55 1.92 0.64 -13.20
CA PRO A 55 2.21 2.02 -13.56
C PRO A 55 1.31 2.46 -14.72
N PRO A 56 0.69 3.64 -14.64
CA PRO A 56 -0.23 4.10 -15.66
C PRO A 56 0.49 4.24 -17.01
N THR A 57 -0.15 3.76 -18.08
CA THR A 57 0.39 3.95 -19.44
C THR A 57 0.58 5.45 -19.71
N PRO A 58 1.74 5.89 -20.23
CA PRO A 58 1.99 7.28 -20.57
C PRO A 58 0.86 7.90 -21.40
N THR A 59 0.44 9.10 -21.02
CA THR A 59 -0.68 9.82 -21.67
C THR A 59 -0.44 10.06 -23.16
N THR A 60 0.82 10.22 -23.57
CA THR A 60 1.24 10.32 -24.97
C THR A 60 0.84 9.08 -25.78
N ILE A 61 1.08 7.88 -25.24
CA ILE A 61 0.74 6.62 -25.89
C ILE A 61 -0.79 6.48 -25.99
N LYS A 62 -1.53 6.82 -24.92
CA LYS A 62 -3.00 6.81 -24.94
C LYS A 62 -3.57 7.73 -26.03
N LYS A 63 -3.04 8.95 -26.16
CA LYS A 63 -3.46 9.90 -27.21
C LYS A 63 -3.18 9.35 -28.61
N LEU A 64 -2.01 8.73 -28.82
CA LEU A 64 -1.64 8.13 -30.10
C LEU A 64 -2.56 6.96 -30.47
N VAL A 65 -2.84 6.07 -29.52
CA VAL A 65 -3.79 4.96 -29.70
C VAL A 65 -5.18 5.47 -30.10
N LEU A 66 -5.70 6.46 -29.38
CA LEU A 66 -7.03 7.02 -29.65
C LEU A 66 -7.09 7.73 -31.01
N ARG A 67 -5.99 8.38 -31.42
CA ARG A 67 -5.88 8.98 -32.75
C ARG A 67 -5.90 7.92 -33.84
N LEU A 68 -5.07 6.88 -33.73
CA LEU A 68 -5.01 5.78 -34.70
C LEU A 68 -6.35 5.04 -34.82
N ALA A 69 -7.04 4.82 -33.69
CA ALA A 69 -8.35 4.18 -33.66
C ALA A 69 -9.44 5.04 -34.32
N ARG A 70 -9.38 6.37 -34.17
CA ARG A 70 -10.32 7.29 -34.83
C ARG A 70 -10.07 7.42 -36.32
N GLU A 71 -8.81 7.48 -36.72
CA GLU A 71 -8.41 7.58 -38.14
C GLU A 71 -8.66 6.27 -38.89
N ASN A 72 -8.64 5.12 -38.21
CA ASN A 72 -8.80 3.80 -38.82
C ASN A 72 -9.81 2.92 -38.03
N PRO A 73 -11.13 3.15 -38.21
CA PRO A 73 -12.16 2.45 -37.44
C PRO A 73 -12.26 0.94 -37.71
N THR A 74 -11.67 0.45 -38.80
CA THR A 74 -11.61 -0.98 -39.14
C THR A 74 -10.45 -1.72 -38.47
N TRP A 75 -9.53 -1.00 -37.81
CA TRP A 75 -8.35 -1.61 -37.20
C TRP A 75 -8.67 -2.21 -35.83
N GLY A 76 -8.40 -3.51 -35.69
CA GLY A 76 -8.46 -4.19 -34.39
C GLY A 76 -7.27 -3.84 -33.48
N HIS A 77 -7.40 -4.11 -32.18
CA HIS A 77 -6.40 -3.77 -31.16
C HIS A 77 -4.99 -4.32 -31.45
N ARG A 78 -4.87 -5.53 -32.04
CA ARG A 78 -3.56 -6.11 -32.43
C ARG A 78 -2.87 -5.31 -33.54
N ARG A 79 -3.64 -4.77 -34.48
CA ARG A 79 -3.12 -3.95 -35.59
C ARG A 79 -2.56 -2.64 -35.05
N ILE A 80 -3.32 -1.98 -34.16
CA ILE A 80 -2.89 -0.75 -33.49
C ILE A 80 -1.64 -0.99 -32.62
N GLN A 81 -1.58 -2.11 -31.90
CA GLN A 81 -0.38 -2.49 -31.12
C GLN A 81 0.85 -2.69 -32.02
N GLY A 82 0.67 -3.34 -33.18
CA GLY A 82 1.75 -3.52 -34.16
C GLY A 82 2.28 -2.20 -34.72
N GLU A 83 1.39 -1.26 -35.04
CA GLU A 83 1.78 0.08 -35.50
C GLU A 83 2.49 0.88 -34.40
N LEU A 84 2.02 0.79 -33.15
CA LEU A 84 2.73 1.40 -32.02
C LEU A 84 4.12 0.81 -31.82
N ALA A 85 4.26 -0.51 -31.94
CA ALA A 85 5.56 -1.18 -31.85
C ALA A 85 6.49 -0.75 -33.00
N ARG A 86 5.95 -0.56 -34.21
CA ARG A 86 6.69 -0.03 -35.37
C ARG A 86 7.13 1.42 -35.17
N LEU A 87 6.34 2.23 -34.46
CA LEU A 87 6.68 3.60 -34.05
C LEU A 87 7.62 3.66 -32.83
N GLY A 88 8.11 2.52 -32.33
CA GLY A 88 9.04 2.43 -31.19
C GLY A 88 8.37 2.45 -29.81
N TYR A 89 7.04 2.47 -29.74
CA TYR A 89 6.30 2.43 -28.49
C TYR A 89 5.99 0.97 -28.09
N ARG A 90 6.70 0.47 -27.07
CA ARG A 90 6.48 -0.88 -26.53
C ARG A 90 5.28 -0.89 -25.59
N VAL A 91 4.09 -1.10 -26.13
CA VAL A 91 2.83 -1.21 -25.36
C VAL A 91 2.54 -2.69 -25.07
N ALA A 92 3.42 -3.32 -24.30
CA ALA A 92 3.22 -4.60 -23.60
C ALA A 92 4.54 -5.01 -22.92
N ALA A 93 4.43 -5.40 -21.65
CA ALA A 93 5.24 -6.41 -20.99
C ALA A 93 4.25 -7.46 -20.49
#